data_AF-A0AAW6KHY7-F1
#
_entry.id   AF-A0AAW6KHY7-F1
#
_cell.length_a   1.000
_cell.length_b   1.000
_cell.length_c   1.000
_cell.angle_alpha   90.00
_cell.angle_beta   90.00
_cell.angle_gamma   90.00
#
_symmetry.space_group_name_H-M   'P 1'
#
loop_
_entity.id
_entity.type
_entity.pdbx_description
1 polymer ?
#
loop_
_entity_poly.entity_id
_entity_poly.type
_entity_poly.pdbx_seq_one_letter_code
_entity_poly.pdbx_strand_id
1 'polypeptide(L)'
;RRLAGQTKTTVFALTQAEEGEGKDADSELKLPQRKDVKKTKALLEDAALLIAVDTNAEEGRGLIGLNKGRDGGEGKSAEIVYLPQFGVIKQLGGSEGSADQFDF
;
A
#
# COMPACT_ATOMS: atom_id res chain seq x y z
N ARG A 1 4.94 20.13 2.46
CA ARG A 1 6.41 19.93 2.33
C ARG A 1 7.29 20.85 3.18
N ARG A 2 7.04 22.17 3.26
CA ARG A 2 7.91 23.14 3.97
C ARG A 2 8.12 22.83 5.46
N LEU A 3 7.04 22.50 6.18
CA LEU A 3 7.12 22.16 7.61
C LEU A 3 8.06 20.97 7.86
N ALA A 4 7.81 19.84 7.18
CA ALA A 4 8.64 18.62 7.29
C ALA A 4 10.12 18.89 6.97
N GLY A 5 10.42 19.71 5.96
CA GLY A 5 11.79 20.08 5.61
C GLY A 5 12.48 20.98 6.63
N GLN A 6 11.74 21.89 7.27
CA GLN A 6 12.29 22.80 8.29
C GLN A 6 12.48 22.10 9.64
N THR A 7 11.54 21.26 10.05
CA THR A 7 11.58 20.56 11.35
C THR A 7 12.33 19.24 11.29
N LYS A 8 12.72 18.79 10.10
CA LYS A 8 13.31 17.46 9.83
C LYS A 8 12.46 16.32 10.39
N THR A 9 11.13 16.51 10.40
CA THR A 9 10.17 15.53 10.93
C THR A 9 9.60 14.68 9.80
N THR A 10 9.51 13.36 10.00
CA THR A 10 8.77 12.47 9.11
C THR A 10 7.27 12.71 9.26
N VAL A 11 6.60 13.10 8.17
CA VAL A 11 5.16 13.36 8.17
C VAL A 11 4.47 12.32 7.30
N PHE A 12 3.57 11.56 7.91
CA PHE A 12 2.64 10.69 7.19
C PHE A 12 1.34 11.44 6.94
N ALA A 13 0.91 11.47 5.69
CA ALA A 13 -0.39 11.99 5.30
C ALA A 13 -1.20 10.84 4.71
N LEU A 14 -2.34 10.54 5.33
CA LEU A 14 -3.26 9.50 4.87
C LEU A 14 -4.30 10.14 3.95
N THR A 15 -4.49 9.57 2.77
CA THR A 15 -5.49 9.99 1.80
C THR A 15 -6.24 8.78 1.28
N GLN A 16 -7.48 9.01 0.84
CA GLN A 16 -8.27 8.02 0.13
C GLN A 16 -8.00 8.09 -1.37
N ALA A 17 -8.15 6.94 -2.04
CA ALA A 17 -8.20 6.86 -3.48
C ALA A 17 -9.64 7.01 -4.01
N GLU A 18 -9.77 7.25 -5.31
CA GLU A 18 -11.03 7.09 -6.02
C GLU A 18 -11.47 5.64 -5.92
N GLU A 19 -12.75 5.45 -5.61
CA GLU A 19 -13.31 4.10 -5.53
C GLU A 19 -13.55 3.67 -6.97
N GLY A 20 -12.99 2.52 -7.36
CA GLY A 20 -13.38 1.86 -8.62
C GLY A 20 -14.76 1.23 -8.49
N GLU A 21 -15.37 0.89 -9.62
CA GLU A 21 -16.56 0.03 -9.65
C GLU A 21 -16.13 -1.40 -9.30
N GLY A 22 -16.55 -1.89 -8.13
CA GLY A 22 -16.20 -3.23 -7.62
C GLY A 22 -16.02 -3.22 -6.10
N LYS A 23 -17.12 -3.42 -5.37
CA LYS A 23 -17.13 -3.60 -3.90
C LYS A 23 -17.72 -4.96 -3.53
N ASP A 24 -17.48 -5.97 -4.35
CA ASP A 24 -17.86 -7.34 -4.00
C ASP A 24 -16.72 -7.99 -3.22
N ALA A 25 -17.05 -8.88 -2.29
CA ALA A 25 -16.09 -9.61 -1.46
C ALA A 25 -15.03 -10.37 -2.28
N ASP A 26 -15.39 -10.78 -3.51
CA ASP A 26 -14.54 -11.50 -4.46
C ASP A 26 -13.77 -10.57 -5.43
N SER A 27 -13.76 -9.25 -5.18
CA SER A 27 -13.06 -8.31 -6.04
C SER A 27 -11.55 -8.52 -5.96
N GLU A 28 -10.89 -8.60 -7.12
CA GLU A 28 -9.42 -8.68 -7.18
C GLU A 28 -8.77 -7.46 -6.53
N LEU A 29 -7.80 -7.71 -5.64
CA LEU A 29 -7.00 -6.66 -5.03
C LEU A 29 -6.27 -5.85 -6.11
N LYS A 30 -6.49 -4.54 -6.10
CA LYS A 30 -5.95 -3.62 -7.09
C LYS A 30 -5.40 -2.39 -6.42
N LEU A 31 -4.08 -2.26 -6.46
CA LEU A 31 -3.43 -1.06 -5.94
C LEU A 31 -3.97 0.20 -6.65
N PRO A 32 -4.48 1.19 -5.91
CA PRO A 32 -4.87 2.46 -6.50
C PRO A 32 -3.64 3.08 -7.16
N GLN A 33 -3.79 3.72 -8.32
CA GLN A 33 -2.70 4.38 -9.04
C GLN A 33 -2.54 5.84 -8.61
N ARG A 34 -1.46 6.50 -9.03
CA ARG A 34 -1.22 7.93 -8.75
C ARG A 34 -2.38 8.84 -9.15
N LYS A 35 -3.02 8.52 -10.29
CA LYS A 35 -4.14 9.29 -10.83
C LYS A 35 -5.39 9.18 -9.96
N ASP A 36 -5.50 8.11 -9.17
CA ASP A 36 -6.66 7.81 -8.35
C ASP A 36 -6.60 8.51 -6.99
N VAL A 37 -5.60 9.35 -6.70
CA VAL A 37 -5.48 10.04 -5.40
C VAL A 37 -6.46 11.23 -5.31
N LYS A 38 -7.53 11.11 -4.50
CA LYS A 38 -8.64 12.09 -4.41
C LYS A 38 -8.27 13.47 -3.88
N LYS A 39 -7.51 13.55 -2.78
CA LYS A 39 -7.54 14.75 -1.91
C LYS A 39 -6.89 16.00 -2.52
N THR A 40 -5.80 15.90 -3.27
CA THR A 40 -5.25 16.96 -4.15
C THR A 40 -4.05 16.42 -4.96
N LYS A 41 -3.86 16.86 -6.21
CA LYS A 41 -2.59 16.65 -6.94
C LYS A 41 -1.39 17.30 -6.23
N ALA A 42 -1.63 18.40 -5.49
CA ALA A 42 -0.60 19.07 -4.71
C ALA A 42 0.06 18.15 -3.67
N LEU A 43 -0.73 17.34 -2.96
CA LEU A 43 -0.19 16.36 -2.00
C LEU A 43 0.66 15.30 -2.69
N LEU A 44 0.21 14.82 -3.84
CA LEU A 44 0.96 13.86 -4.66
C LEU A 44 2.30 14.45 -5.12
N GLU A 45 2.32 15.69 -5.61
CA GLU A 45 3.54 16.36 -6.09
C GLU A 45 4.54 16.60 -4.95
N ASP A 46 4.04 16.99 -3.78
CA ASP A 46 4.86 17.28 -2.60
C ASP A 46 5.41 16.02 -1.92
N ALA A 47 4.70 14.90 -2.03
CA ALA A 47 5.10 13.63 -1.41
C ALA A 47 6.42 13.10 -2.00
N ALA A 48 7.32 12.69 -1.10
CA ALA A 48 8.56 12.00 -1.47
C ALA A 48 8.32 10.51 -1.79
N LEU A 49 7.35 9.90 -1.10
CA LEU A 49 6.95 8.51 -1.23
C LEU A 49 5.42 8.43 -1.26
N LEU A 50 4.86 7.63 -2.15
CA LEU A 50 3.45 7.25 -2.14
C LEU A 50 3.36 5.73 -2.02
N ILE A 51 2.78 5.28 -0.91
CA ILE A 51 2.50 3.88 -0.64
C ILE A 51 1.02 3.66 -0.91
N ALA A 52 0.72 2.80 -1.88
CA ALA A 52 -0.63 2.32 -2.14
C ALA A 52 -0.89 1.07 -1.30
N VAL A 53 -2.09 0.98 -0.76
CA VAL A 53 -2.55 -0.12 0.07
C VAL A 53 -3.96 -0.46 -0.37
N ASP A 54 -4.19 -1.73 -0.65
CA ASP A 54 -5.52 -2.29 -0.86
C ASP A 54 -5.66 -3.56 -0.02
N THR A 55 -6.78 -3.74 0.66
CA THR A 55 -6.96 -4.79 1.67
C THR A 55 -8.35 -5.37 1.63
N ASN A 56 -8.44 -6.69 1.70
CA ASN A 56 -9.68 -7.44 1.87
C ASN A 56 -9.65 -8.17 3.22
N ALA A 57 -10.45 -7.66 4.16
CA ALA A 57 -10.51 -8.21 5.51
C ALA A 57 -11.24 -9.56 5.59
N GLU A 58 -12.13 -9.87 4.64
CA GLU A 58 -12.90 -11.12 4.63
C GLU A 58 -12.02 -12.29 4.16
N GLU A 59 -11.19 -12.07 3.16
CA GLU A 59 -10.22 -13.07 2.67
C GLU A 59 -8.90 -13.09 3.48
N GLY A 60 -8.69 -12.11 4.37
CA GLY A 60 -7.45 -12.01 5.15
C GLY A 60 -6.22 -11.59 4.35
N ARG A 61 -6.42 -10.95 3.20
CA ARG A 61 -5.37 -10.61 2.22
C ARG A 61 -5.25 -9.11 2.02
N GLY A 62 -4.08 -8.67 1.62
CA GLY A 62 -3.86 -7.31 1.17
C GLY A 62 -2.68 -7.21 0.23
N LEU A 63 -2.61 -6.07 -0.44
CA LEU A 63 -1.56 -5.75 -1.39
C LEU A 63 -1.04 -4.36 -1.04
N ILE A 64 0.27 -4.24 -0.88
CA ILE A 64 0.96 -2.97 -0.69
C ILE A 64 1.89 -2.71 -1.85
N GLY A 65 2.07 -1.45 -2.24
CA GLY A 65 2.99 -1.12 -3.31
C GLY A 65 3.48 0.31 -3.31
N LEU A 66 4.61 0.51 -3.97
CA LEU A 66 5.25 1.80 -4.11
C LEU A 66 4.84 2.44 -5.43
N ASN A 67 3.98 3.44 -5.35
CA ASN A 67 3.51 4.14 -6.53
C ASN A 67 4.36 5.33 -6.91
N LYS A 68 5.04 5.97 -5.95
CA LYS A 68 5.97 7.08 -6.17
C LYS A 68 7.13 6.94 -5.22
N GLY A 69 8.35 7.10 -5.70
CA GLY A 69 9.56 7.06 -4.90
C GLY A 69 10.58 8.01 -5.50
N ARG A 70 10.90 9.10 -4.79
CA ARG A 70 11.94 10.03 -5.23
C ARG A 70 13.30 9.36 -5.42
N ASP A 71 13.55 8.31 -4.64
CA ASP A 71 14.80 7.55 -4.63
C ASP A 71 14.69 6.25 -5.45
N GLY A 72 13.61 6.06 -6.22
CA GLY A 72 13.33 4.87 -7.00
C GLY A 72 12.47 3.81 -6.27
N GLY A 73 12.37 2.61 -6.85
CA GLY A 73 11.57 1.51 -6.31
C GLY A 73 10.08 1.53 -6.68
N GLU A 74 9.69 2.43 -7.58
CA GLU A 74 8.32 2.53 -8.10
C GLU A 74 7.93 1.24 -8.83
N GLY A 75 6.67 0.81 -8.65
CA GLY A 75 6.13 -0.41 -9.25
C GLY A 75 6.41 -1.69 -8.46
N LYS A 76 7.19 -1.63 -7.37
CA LYS A 76 7.32 -2.76 -6.44
C LYS A 76 6.04 -2.93 -5.64
N SER A 77 5.54 -4.15 -5.57
CA SER A 77 4.43 -4.56 -4.72
C SER A 77 4.78 -5.79 -3.89
N ALA A 78 4.04 -5.98 -2.80
CA ALA A 78 4.13 -7.16 -1.95
C ALA A 78 2.74 -7.50 -1.43
N GLU A 79 2.41 -8.79 -1.40
CA GLU A 79 1.21 -9.27 -0.73
C GLU A 79 1.43 -9.34 0.79
N ILE A 80 0.36 -9.06 1.52
CA ILE A 80 0.32 -9.11 2.98
C ILE A 80 -0.83 -10.00 3.44
N VAL A 81 -0.60 -10.70 4.54
CA VAL A 81 -1.66 -11.21 5.39
C VAL A 81 -2.25 -10.02 6.14
N TYR A 82 -3.56 -9.84 6.03
CA TYR A 82 -4.30 -8.74 6.64
C TYR A 82 -5.44 -9.28 7.52
N LEU A 83 -5.17 -9.42 8.81
CA LEU A 83 -6.12 -9.94 9.80
C LEU A 83 -6.34 -8.86 10.88
N PRO A 84 -7.15 -7.83 10.59
CA PRO A 84 -7.33 -6.69 11.48
C PRO A 84 -7.99 -7.06 12.81
N GLN A 85 -8.85 -8.10 12.82
CA GLN A 85 -9.50 -8.63 14.02
C GLN A 85 -8.51 -9.10 15.08
N PHE A 86 -7.32 -9.55 14.65
CA PHE A 86 -6.24 -10.01 15.51
C PHE A 86 -5.08 -9.01 15.58
N GLY A 87 -5.20 -7.85 14.93
CA GLY A 87 -4.13 -6.86 14.83
C GLY A 87 -2.90 -7.35 14.03
N VAL A 88 -3.07 -8.34 13.15
CA VAL A 88 -1.96 -8.95 12.41
C VAL A 88 -1.89 -8.38 10.99
N ILE A 89 -0.75 -7.77 10.67
CA ILE A 89 -0.36 -7.36 9.32
C ILE A 89 1.05 -7.89 9.08
N LYS A 90 1.20 -8.84 8.15
CA LYS A 90 2.49 -9.50 7.89
C LYS A 90 2.72 -9.65 6.39
N GLN A 91 3.93 -9.35 5.92
CA GLN A 91 4.32 -9.65 4.55
C GLN A 91 4.34 -11.17 4.33
N LEU A 92 3.65 -11.65 3.28
CA LEU A 92 3.81 -13.02 2.84
C LEU A 92 5.25 -13.19 2.36
N GLY A 93 5.94 -14.23 2.84
CA GLY A 93 7.37 -14.43 2.62
C GLY A 93 7.76 -14.16 1.17
N GLY A 94 8.76 -13.32 0.96
CA GLY A 94 9.33 -13.08 -0.38
C GLY A 94 9.87 -14.37 -1.00
N SER A 95 10.55 -14.26 -2.13
CA SER A 95 11.14 -15.41 -2.88
C SER A 95 12.06 -16.35 -2.07
N GLU A 96 12.36 -16.04 -0.81
CA GLU A 96 13.18 -16.83 0.12
C GLU A 96 12.37 -17.54 1.23
N GLY A 97 11.04 -17.41 1.28
CA GLY A 97 10.26 -17.77 2.47
C GLY A 97 9.11 -18.77 2.31
N SER A 98 8.96 -19.46 1.17
CA SER A 98 7.65 -20.08 0.87
C SER A 98 7.65 -21.50 0.31
N ALA A 99 8.80 -22.14 0.05
CA ALA A 99 8.84 -23.55 -0.38
C ALA A 99 9.25 -24.49 0.76
N ASP A 100 10.24 -24.13 1.57
CA ASP A 100 10.77 -24.99 2.65
C ASP A 100 9.81 -25.16 3.84
N GLN A 101 8.70 -24.44 3.86
CA GLN A 101 7.66 -24.56 4.90
C GLN A 101 6.59 -25.60 4.55
N PHE A 102 6.59 -26.14 3.34
CA PHE A 102 5.68 -27.19 2.89
C PHE A 102 6.50 -28.46 2.61
N ASP A 103 6.68 -29.27 3.65
CA ASP A 103 7.34 -30.58 3.57
C ASP A 103 6.37 -31.57 2.90
N PHE A 104 6.64 -31.97 1.65
CA PHE A 104 5.93 -33.02 0.91
C PHE A 104 6.76 -34.30 0.87
#